data_AF-A0A409V6B3-F1
#
_entry.id   AF-A0A409V6B3-F1
#
_cell.length_a   1.000
_cell.length_b   1.000
_cell.length_c   1.000
_cell.angle_alpha   90.00
_cell.angle_beta   90.00
_cell.angle_gamma   90.00
#
_symmetry.space_group_name_H-M   'P 1'
#
loop_
_entity.id
_entity.type
_entity.pdbx_description
1 polymer ?
#
loop_
_entity_poly.entity_id
_entity_poly.type
_entity_poly.pdbx_seq_one_letter_code
_entity_poly.pdbx_strand_id
1 'polypeptide(L)'
;LFMMPNLRGEFRTLCLDVLLSRIDTISDVFIELKSKGLLSYLTHRDENTQLTAMKIVKAIMVKLKPVEMNQIYSAITAFASHPSASCRNIMYDIMMWKIINYVYRTSYHVVCYDFREEDDVDAIEILRQTKDGLLRGLGDEDLQCRLLVQNFWSSETRLPGHTVDRLVAMFEAMYSPSTEQYFLSYATNLVLEMTSKSPDYQREIFELPLEDCKFQVTTKHGLNTRHKCLHLCDLDVSSFLSSLQL
;
A
#
# COMPACT_ATOMS: atom_id res chain seq x y z
N LEU A 1 29.09 -4.44 -11.32
CA LEU A 1 28.01 -4.32 -12.33
C LEU A 1 28.26 -5.18 -13.57
N PHE A 2 29.44 -5.12 -14.20
CA PHE A 2 29.75 -5.88 -15.42
C PHE A 2 29.41 -7.39 -15.36
N MET A 3 29.76 -8.09 -14.28
CA MET A 3 29.50 -9.54 -14.16
C MET A 3 28.06 -9.91 -13.79
N MET A 4 27.23 -8.93 -13.39
CA MET A 4 25.90 -9.16 -12.81
C MET A 4 24.99 -10.05 -13.67
N PRO A 5 24.87 -9.84 -15.00
CA PRO A 5 23.99 -10.67 -15.84
C PRO A 5 24.39 -12.15 -15.88
N ASN A 6 25.67 -12.46 -15.62
CA ASN A 6 26.22 -13.81 -15.73
C ASN A 6 26.09 -14.60 -14.41
N LEU A 7 25.83 -13.92 -13.30
CA LEU A 7 25.64 -14.57 -12.00
C LEU A 7 24.32 -15.34 -11.97
N ARG A 8 24.31 -16.50 -11.31
CA ARG A 8 23.16 -17.40 -11.20
C ARG A 8 22.93 -17.78 -9.74
N GLY A 9 21.68 -18.16 -9.44
CA GLY A 9 21.28 -18.59 -8.10
C GLY A 9 21.57 -17.54 -7.04
N GLU A 10 21.98 -17.99 -5.86
CA GLU A 10 22.24 -17.16 -4.68
C GLU A 10 23.27 -16.05 -4.91
N PHE A 11 24.32 -16.31 -5.70
CA PHE A 11 25.33 -15.29 -6.02
C PHE A 11 24.75 -14.07 -6.73
N ARG A 12 23.66 -14.24 -7.47
CA ARG A 12 22.96 -13.12 -8.09
C ARG A 12 22.30 -12.25 -7.03
N THR A 13 21.55 -12.86 -6.12
CA THR A 13 20.87 -12.15 -5.02
C THR A 13 21.88 -11.40 -4.16
N LEU A 14 22.97 -12.07 -3.76
CA LEU A 14 24.07 -11.42 -3.01
C LEU A 14 24.67 -10.24 -3.77
N CYS A 15 24.85 -10.35 -5.08
CA CYS A 15 25.35 -9.25 -5.89
C CYS A 15 24.37 -8.07 -5.94
N LEU A 16 23.07 -8.33 -6.00
CA LEU A 16 22.03 -7.30 -5.93
C LEU A 16 21.98 -6.64 -4.53
N ASP A 17 22.20 -7.39 -3.46
CA ASP A 17 22.27 -6.83 -2.10
C ASP A 17 23.51 -5.93 -1.90
N VAL A 18 24.67 -6.36 -2.41
CA VAL A 18 25.88 -5.53 -2.42
C VAL A 18 25.64 -4.25 -3.21
N LEU A 19 25.00 -4.34 -4.38
CA LEU A 19 24.62 -3.17 -5.17
C LEU A 19 23.69 -2.24 -4.37
N LEU A 20 22.65 -2.78 -3.76
CA LEU A 20 21.67 -2.02 -2.97
C LEU A 20 22.36 -1.19 -1.87
N SER A 21 23.38 -1.74 -1.21
CA SER A 21 24.14 -1.05 -0.15
C SER A 21 24.93 0.19 -0.61
N ARG A 22 25.16 0.34 -1.91
CA ARG A 22 25.95 1.43 -2.52
C ARG A 22 25.22 2.09 -3.68
N ILE A 23 23.92 1.86 -3.82
CA ILE A 23 23.16 2.30 -4.98
C ILE A 23 23.15 3.84 -5.10
N ASP A 24 23.31 4.52 -3.96
CA ASP A 24 23.30 5.96 -3.92
C ASP A 24 24.49 6.65 -4.59
N THR A 25 25.62 5.96 -4.66
CA THR A 25 26.88 6.51 -5.20
C THR A 25 26.96 6.39 -6.73
N ILE A 26 25.98 5.75 -7.37
CA ILE A 26 25.98 5.48 -8.81
C ILE A 26 25.23 6.58 -9.56
N SER A 27 25.93 7.29 -10.45
CA SER A 27 25.33 8.24 -11.39
C SER A 27 24.55 7.49 -12.48
N ASP A 28 23.42 8.06 -12.93
CA ASP A 28 22.54 7.47 -13.97
C ASP A 28 22.20 5.99 -13.71
N VAL A 29 22.01 5.65 -12.42
CA VAL A 29 21.87 4.27 -11.93
C VAL A 29 20.79 3.47 -12.66
N PHE A 30 19.66 4.09 -13.01
CA PHE A 30 18.60 3.38 -13.73
C PHE A 30 19.05 2.90 -15.10
N ILE A 31 19.74 3.73 -15.87
CA ILE A 31 20.22 3.39 -17.22
C ILE A 31 21.22 2.23 -17.14
N GLU A 32 22.16 2.30 -16.19
CA GLU A 32 23.15 1.26 -15.97
C GLU A 32 22.47 -0.06 -15.58
N LEU A 33 21.54 -0.05 -14.61
CA LEU A 33 20.82 -1.26 -14.18
C LEU A 33 19.91 -1.83 -15.26
N LYS A 34 19.25 -0.97 -16.03
CA LYS A 34 18.44 -1.39 -17.18
C LYS A 34 19.32 -2.12 -18.21
N SER A 35 20.52 -1.60 -18.51
CA SER A 35 21.48 -2.25 -19.41
C SER A 35 21.94 -3.63 -18.91
N LYS A 36 21.88 -3.87 -17.59
CA LYS A 36 22.22 -5.15 -16.94
C LYS A 36 21.00 -6.02 -16.64
N GLY A 37 19.83 -5.69 -17.18
CA GLY A 37 18.64 -6.53 -17.11
C GLY A 37 17.76 -6.32 -15.88
N LEU A 38 17.68 -5.12 -15.30
CA LEU A 38 16.81 -4.85 -14.13
C LEU A 38 15.39 -5.42 -14.26
N LEU A 39 14.76 -5.25 -15.43
CA LEU A 39 13.40 -5.76 -15.69
C LEU A 39 13.30 -7.30 -15.64
N SER A 40 14.36 -8.02 -16.01
CA SER A 40 14.38 -9.48 -15.91
C SER A 40 14.52 -9.98 -14.48
N TYR A 41 15.10 -9.17 -13.57
CA TYR A 41 15.15 -9.48 -12.15
C TYR A 41 13.78 -9.29 -11.47
N LEU A 42 12.99 -8.30 -11.89
CA LEU A 42 11.62 -8.10 -11.39
C LEU A 42 10.67 -9.23 -11.81
N THR A 43 10.89 -9.82 -12.99
CA THR A 43 10.08 -10.91 -13.54
C THR A 43 10.70 -12.29 -13.33
N HIS A 44 11.72 -12.37 -12.46
CA HIS A 44 12.44 -13.61 -12.20
C HIS A 44 11.57 -14.62 -11.43
N ARG A 45 11.88 -15.92 -11.51
CA ARG A 45 11.14 -16.97 -10.78
C ARG A 45 11.49 -17.08 -9.30
N ASP A 46 12.64 -16.55 -8.92
CA ASP A 46 13.15 -16.59 -7.55
C ASP A 46 12.65 -15.36 -6.79
N GLU A 47 11.89 -15.60 -5.72
CA GLU A 47 11.26 -14.55 -4.91
C GLU A 47 12.29 -13.60 -4.30
N ASN A 48 13.42 -14.10 -3.80
CA ASN A 48 14.46 -13.27 -3.18
C ASN A 48 15.09 -12.32 -4.21
N THR A 49 15.34 -12.80 -5.43
CA THR A 49 15.80 -11.97 -6.55
C THR A 49 14.81 -10.85 -6.85
N GLN A 50 13.51 -11.16 -6.92
CA GLN A 50 12.46 -10.18 -7.18
C GLN A 50 12.36 -9.15 -6.04
N LEU A 51 12.41 -9.62 -4.79
CA LEU A 51 12.34 -8.76 -3.61
C LEU A 51 13.52 -7.79 -3.55
N THR A 52 14.75 -8.26 -3.76
CA THR A 52 15.93 -7.38 -3.80
C THR A 52 15.87 -6.42 -4.98
N ALA A 53 15.40 -6.86 -6.16
CA ALA A 53 15.19 -5.98 -7.31
C ALA A 53 14.14 -4.88 -7.01
N MET A 54 13.05 -5.21 -6.33
CA MET A 54 12.04 -4.22 -5.90
C MET A 54 12.62 -3.23 -4.87
N LYS A 55 13.46 -3.68 -3.94
CA LYS A 55 14.17 -2.80 -3.00
C LYS A 55 15.13 -1.84 -3.70
N ILE A 56 15.82 -2.31 -4.74
CA ILE A 56 16.66 -1.48 -5.63
C ILE A 56 15.79 -0.42 -6.31
N VAL A 57 14.65 -0.78 -6.89
CA VAL A 57 13.72 0.17 -7.52
C VAL A 57 13.26 1.21 -6.52
N LYS A 58 12.84 0.79 -5.32
CA LYS A 58 12.45 1.70 -4.23
C LYS A 58 13.57 2.70 -3.88
N ALA A 59 14.81 2.23 -3.78
CA ALA A 59 15.95 3.06 -3.43
C ALA A 59 16.29 4.12 -4.49
N ILE A 60 16.09 3.82 -5.78
CA ILE A 60 16.41 4.76 -6.86
C ILE A 60 15.26 5.69 -7.24
N MET A 61 14.06 5.54 -6.68
CA MET A 61 12.86 6.29 -7.10
C MET A 61 13.06 7.81 -7.15
N VAL A 62 13.77 8.37 -6.17
CA VAL A 62 14.04 9.81 -6.09
C VAL A 62 14.91 10.33 -7.24
N LYS A 63 15.62 9.44 -7.95
CA LYS A 63 16.52 9.75 -9.08
C LYS A 63 15.90 9.41 -10.44
N LEU A 64 14.73 8.75 -10.47
CA LEU A 64 14.08 8.35 -11.71
C LEU A 64 13.47 9.54 -12.44
N LYS A 65 13.79 9.67 -13.73
CA LYS A 65 13.08 10.59 -14.63
C LYS A 65 11.68 10.05 -14.93
N PRO A 66 10.70 10.90 -15.30
CA PRO A 66 9.35 10.45 -15.64
C PRO A 66 9.34 9.34 -16.71
N VAL A 67 10.11 9.51 -17.78
CA VAL A 67 10.23 8.52 -18.86
C VAL A 67 10.80 7.18 -18.37
N GLU A 68 11.73 7.21 -17.42
CA GLU A 68 12.33 6.00 -16.82
C GLU A 68 11.31 5.28 -15.92
N MET A 69 10.50 6.04 -15.17
CA MET A 69 9.39 5.51 -14.38
C MET A 69 8.36 4.80 -15.26
N ASN A 70 7.95 5.41 -16.38
CA ASN A 70 6.99 4.82 -17.32
C ASN A 70 7.46 3.44 -17.83
N GLN A 71 8.77 3.28 -18.03
CA GLN A 71 9.35 2.03 -18.55
C GLN A 71 9.34 0.87 -17.55
N ILE A 72 9.26 1.14 -16.25
CA ILE A 72 9.31 0.12 -15.20
C ILE A 72 7.98 -0.05 -14.48
N TYR A 73 7.04 0.87 -14.66
CA TYR A 73 5.82 0.92 -13.85
C TYR A 73 4.93 -0.32 -13.97
N SER A 74 4.78 -0.86 -15.18
CA SER A 74 4.01 -2.08 -15.41
C SER A 74 4.62 -3.31 -14.70
N ALA A 75 5.95 -3.36 -14.59
CA ALA A 75 6.63 -4.43 -13.86
C ALA A 75 6.43 -4.29 -12.33
N ILE A 76 6.29 -3.06 -11.83
CA ILE A 76 5.99 -2.79 -10.42
C ILE A 76 4.54 -3.19 -10.10
N THR A 77 3.56 -2.74 -10.90
CA THR A 77 2.13 -3.01 -10.65
C THR A 77 1.77 -4.49 -10.78
N ALA A 78 2.54 -5.27 -11.55
CA ALA A 78 2.39 -6.72 -11.66
C ALA A 78 2.55 -7.45 -10.31
N PHE A 79 3.20 -6.84 -9.31
CA PHE A 79 3.33 -7.45 -7.99
C PHE A 79 2.03 -7.47 -7.18
N ALA A 80 0.95 -6.82 -7.62
CA ALA A 80 -0.30 -6.77 -6.88
C ALA A 80 -0.94 -8.15 -6.63
N SER A 81 -0.66 -9.12 -7.50
CA SER A 81 -1.11 -10.52 -7.37
C SER A 81 0.01 -11.49 -6.95
N HIS A 82 1.18 -10.97 -6.57
CA HIS A 82 2.34 -11.78 -6.20
C HIS A 82 2.08 -12.53 -4.87
N PRO A 83 2.45 -13.81 -4.73
CA PRO A 83 2.17 -14.58 -3.50
C PRO A 83 2.91 -14.05 -2.27
N SER A 84 4.15 -13.58 -2.44
CA SER A 84 4.94 -12.99 -1.35
C SER A 84 4.38 -11.66 -0.86
N ALA A 85 3.92 -11.63 0.40
CA ALA A 85 3.51 -10.40 1.07
C ALA A 85 4.65 -9.38 1.14
N SER A 86 5.90 -9.83 1.33
CA SER A 86 7.07 -8.92 1.36
C SER A 86 7.26 -8.18 0.03
N CYS A 87 7.04 -8.83 -1.10
CA CYS A 87 7.10 -8.15 -2.41
C CYS A 87 5.94 -7.16 -2.58
N ARG A 88 4.71 -7.54 -2.19
CA ARG A 88 3.54 -6.64 -2.23
C ARG A 88 3.74 -5.42 -1.34
N ASN A 89 4.32 -5.60 -0.16
CA ASN A 89 4.62 -4.52 0.79
C ASN A 89 5.56 -3.46 0.17
N ILE A 90 6.66 -3.89 -0.48
CA ILE A 90 7.57 -2.97 -1.19
C ILE A 90 6.89 -2.31 -2.39
N MET A 91 6.02 -3.02 -3.11
CA MET A 91 5.20 -2.42 -4.17
C MET A 91 4.31 -1.29 -3.62
N TYR A 92 3.64 -1.52 -2.50
CA TYR A 92 2.81 -0.51 -1.85
C TYR A 92 3.64 0.69 -1.40
N ASP A 93 4.82 0.48 -0.80
CA ASP A 93 5.73 1.58 -0.46
C ASP A 93 6.09 2.46 -1.67
N ILE A 94 6.38 1.82 -2.81
CA ILE A 94 6.67 2.50 -4.08
C ILE A 94 5.46 3.32 -4.55
N MET A 95 4.26 2.72 -4.54
CA MET A 95 3.01 3.39 -4.94
C MET A 95 2.67 4.58 -4.02
N MET A 96 2.80 4.40 -2.71
CA MET A 96 2.57 5.45 -1.72
C MET A 96 3.54 6.62 -1.92
N TRP A 97 4.83 6.34 -2.12
CA TRP A 97 5.81 7.37 -2.43
C TRP A 97 5.44 8.11 -3.71
N LYS A 98 4.96 7.40 -4.74
CA LYS A 98 4.55 8.02 -6.01
C LYS A 98 3.38 9.00 -5.82
N ILE A 99 2.37 8.66 -5.02
CA ILE A 99 1.28 9.58 -4.67
C ILE A 99 1.81 10.77 -3.87
N ILE A 100 2.59 10.53 -2.81
CA ILE A 100 3.12 11.59 -1.95
C ILE A 100 4.00 12.56 -2.76
N ASN A 101 4.88 12.04 -3.62
CA ASN A 101 5.73 12.86 -4.45
C ASN A 101 4.94 13.71 -5.44
N TYR A 102 3.87 13.17 -6.03
CA TYR A 102 3.00 13.93 -6.92
C TYR A 102 2.31 15.07 -6.17
N VAL A 103 1.65 14.77 -5.05
CA VAL A 103 0.99 15.75 -4.16
C VAL A 103 1.92 16.87 -3.75
N TYR A 104 3.14 16.52 -3.33
CA TYR A 104 4.14 17.50 -2.92
C TYR A 104 4.56 18.42 -4.07
N ARG A 105 4.64 17.91 -5.30
CA ARG A 105 5.05 18.70 -6.48
C ARG A 105 3.96 19.59 -7.02
N THR A 106 2.70 19.19 -6.87
CA THR A 106 1.55 19.90 -7.47
C THR A 106 0.74 20.70 -6.46
N SER A 107 1.05 20.58 -5.16
CA SER A 107 0.29 21.18 -4.05
C SER A 107 -1.19 20.77 -4.02
N TYR A 108 -1.59 19.70 -4.71
CA TYR A 108 -2.95 19.17 -4.68
C TYR A 108 -3.21 18.31 -3.45
N HIS A 109 -4.47 18.23 -3.02
CA HIS A 109 -4.89 17.24 -2.04
C HIS A 109 -5.15 15.90 -2.75
N VAL A 110 -4.74 14.78 -2.14
CA VAL A 110 -4.88 13.42 -2.75
C VAL A 110 -6.31 13.08 -3.16
N VAL A 111 -7.29 13.69 -2.50
CA VAL A 111 -8.73 13.42 -2.69
C VAL A 111 -9.21 13.94 -4.05
N CYS A 112 -8.73 15.09 -4.51
CA CYS A 112 -9.19 15.68 -5.76
C CYS A 112 -8.17 15.41 -6.85
N TYR A 113 -8.39 14.33 -7.61
CA TYR A 113 -7.73 14.11 -8.90
C TYR A 113 -8.34 15.07 -9.94
N ASP A 114 -8.19 16.37 -9.73
CA ASP A 114 -8.53 17.39 -10.71
C ASP A 114 -7.40 17.45 -11.74
N PHE A 115 -7.36 16.45 -12.61
CA PHE A 115 -6.44 16.44 -13.74
C PHE A 115 -6.80 17.59 -14.68
N ARG A 116 -5.82 18.42 -15.03
CA ARG A 116 -5.99 19.49 -16.01
C ARG A 116 -5.82 18.93 -17.42
N GLU A 117 -6.44 19.57 -18.41
CA GLU A 117 -6.26 19.21 -19.83
C GLU A 117 -4.80 19.28 -20.30
N GLU A 118 -3.95 20.04 -19.59
CA GLU A 118 -2.52 20.21 -19.87
C GLU A 118 -1.62 19.16 -19.20
N ASP A 119 -2.17 18.29 -18.35
CA ASP A 119 -1.39 17.28 -17.63
C ASP A 119 -0.93 16.16 -18.57
N ASP A 120 0.31 15.70 -18.37
CA ASP A 120 0.91 14.59 -19.14
C ASP A 120 0.07 13.31 -18.99
N VAL A 121 -0.50 12.86 -20.11
CA VAL A 121 -1.38 11.68 -20.18
C VAL A 121 -0.74 10.44 -19.55
N ASP A 122 0.56 10.24 -19.75
CA ASP A 122 1.27 9.09 -19.17
C ASP A 122 1.37 9.21 -17.65
N ALA A 123 1.61 10.43 -17.14
CA ALA A 123 1.68 10.68 -15.71
C ALA A 123 0.32 10.48 -15.02
N ILE A 124 -0.77 10.94 -15.66
CA ILE A 124 -2.14 10.72 -15.22
C ILE A 124 -2.44 9.22 -15.13
N GLU A 125 -2.12 8.46 -16.18
CA GLU A 125 -2.40 7.03 -16.23
C GLU A 125 -1.61 6.27 -15.15
N ILE A 126 -0.34 6.61 -14.93
CA ILE A 126 0.44 6.04 -13.82
C ILE A 126 -0.24 6.34 -12.49
N LEU A 127 -0.66 7.58 -12.24
CA LEU A 127 -1.30 7.95 -10.97
C LEU A 127 -2.62 7.21 -10.77
N ARG A 128 -3.42 7.06 -11.82
CA ARG A 128 -4.66 6.29 -11.80
C ARG A 128 -4.40 4.83 -11.45
N GLN A 129 -3.42 4.20 -12.11
CA GLN A 129 -3.00 2.82 -11.81
C GLN A 129 -2.45 2.68 -10.38
N THR A 130 -1.70 3.70 -9.91
CA THR A 130 -1.17 3.76 -8.54
C THR A 130 -2.30 3.76 -7.52
N LYS A 131 -3.29 4.64 -7.73
CA LYS A 131 -4.48 4.78 -6.90
C LYS A 131 -5.26 3.47 -6.85
N ASP A 132 -5.59 2.92 -8.01
CA ASP A 132 -6.33 1.66 -8.13
C ASP A 132 -5.59 0.50 -7.45
N GLY A 133 -4.26 0.46 -7.58
CA GLY A 133 -3.40 -0.50 -6.89
C GLY A 133 -3.47 -0.38 -5.37
N LEU A 134 -3.42 0.85 -4.84
CA LEU A 134 -3.55 1.12 -3.40
C LEU A 134 -4.98 0.88 -2.90
N LEU A 135 -6.02 1.22 -3.66
CA LEU A 135 -7.41 0.90 -3.27
C LEU A 135 -7.62 -0.61 -3.19
N ARG A 136 -7.05 -1.37 -4.14
CA ARG A 136 -7.07 -2.85 -4.08
C ARG A 136 -6.33 -3.38 -2.85
N GLY A 137 -5.26 -2.71 -2.42
CA GLY A 137 -4.49 -3.09 -1.22
C GLY A 137 -5.27 -3.00 0.10
N LEU A 138 -6.37 -2.24 0.15
CA LEU A 138 -7.29 -2.23 1.31
C LEU A 138 -7.99 -3.59 1.51
N GLY A 139 -7.99 -4.45 0.49
CA GLY A 139 -8.49 -5.82 0.54
C GLY A 139 -7.41 -6.90 0.50
N ASP A 140 -6.13 -6.58 0.74
CA ASP A 140 -5.03 -7.58 0.69
C ASP A 140 -5.28 -8.71 1.69
N GLU A 141 -4.94 -9.95 1.30
CA GLU A 141 -5.08 -11.13 2.16
C GLU A 141 -4.16 -11.07 3.38
N ASP A 142 -2.99 -10.46 3.23
CA ASP A 142 -2.03 -10.26 4.31
C ASP A 142 -2.38 -9.03 5.16
N LEU A 143 -2.46 -9.24 6.48
CA LEU A 143 -2.85 -8.19 7.42
C LEU A 143 -1.86 -7.01 7.43
N GLN A 144 -0.55 -7.27 7.30
CA GLN A 144 0.45 -6.19 7.35
C GLN A 144 0.37 -5.31 6.10
N CYS A 145 0.20 -5.91 4.92
CA CYS A 145 -0.08 -5.17 3.69
C CYS A 145 -1.36 -4.34 3.81
N ARG A 146 -2.44 -4.94 4.33
CA ARG A 146 -3.73 -4.25 4.50
C ARG A 146 -3.62 -3.05 5.44
N LEU A 147 -3.00 -3.24 6.60
CA LEU A 147 -2.79 -2.17 7.59
C LEU A 147 -1.87 -1.06 7.08
N LEU A 148 -0.80 -1.40 6.34
CA LEU A 148 0.08 -0.42 5.71
C LEU A 148 -0.73 0.52 4.81
N VAL A 149 -1.56 -0.04 3.93
CA VAL A 149 -2.40 0.69 2.98
C VAL A 149 -3.52 1.45 3.67
N GLN A 150 -4.16 0.87 4.69
CA GLN A 150 -5.18 1.53 5.48
C GLN A 150 -4.61 2.77 6.20
N ASN A 151 -3.50 2.61 6.92
CA ASN A 151 -2.82 3.71 7.61
C ASN A 151 -2.39 4.82 6.64
N PHE A 152 -1.99 4.45 5.42
CA PHE A 152 -1.74 5.43 4.37
C PHE A 152 -3.01 6.25 4.10
N TRP A 153 -4.14 5.63 3.75
CA TRP A 153 -5.36 6.37 3.43
C TRP A 153 -5.96 7.14 4.61
N SER A 154 -5.86 6.64 5.83
CA SER A 154 -6.48 7.24 7.02
C SER A 154 -5.86 8.56 7.50
N SER A 155 -4.71 8.96 6.94
CA SER A 155 -4.07 10.25 7.20
C SER A 155 -4.94 11.45 6.82
N GLU A 156 -4.98 12.48 7.66
CA GLU A 156 -5.79 13.69 7.43
C GLU A 156 -5.35 14.51 6.22
N THR A 157 -4.10 14.36 5.78
CA THR A 157 -3.59 14.95 4.53
C THR A 157 -4.12 14.28 3.26
N ARG A 158 -4.89 13.20 3.41
CA ARG A 158 -5.41 12.38 2.31
C ARG A 158 -6.87 12.02 2.45
N LEU A 159 -7.44 12.01 3.65
CA LEU A 159 -8.88 11.88 3.87
C LEU A 159 -9.33 12.85 4.96
N PRO A 160 -10.40 13.64 4.74
CA PRO A 160 -10.90 14.58 5.74
C PRO A 160 -11.19 13.93 7.09
N GLY A 161 -10.99 14.67 8.19
CA GLY A 161 -11.30 14.19 9.55
C GLY A 161 -12.79 14.24 9.90
N HIS A 162 -13.55 15.17 9.31
CA HIS A 162 -14.98 15.31 9.58
C HIS A 162 -15.79 14.21 8.88
N THR A 163 -16.77 13.65 9.59
CA THR A 163 -17.54 12.48 9.11
C THR A 163 -18.23 12.73 7.76
N VAL A 164 -18.86 13.88 7.58
CA VAL A 164 -19.57 14.23 6.34
C VAL A 164 -18.58 14.39 5.19
N ASP A 165 -17.52 15.19 5.37
CA ASP A 165 -16.50 15.41 4.34
C ASP A 165 -15.79 14.11 3.96
N ARG A 166 -15.52 13.24 4.94
CA ARG A 166 -14.94 11.92 4.69
C ARG A 166 -15.88 11.04 3.88
N LEU A 167 -17.17 11.05 4.19
CA LEU A 167 -18.17 10.29 3.43
C LEU A 167 -18.26 10.79 1.99
N VAL A 168 -18.28 12.10 1.77
CA VAL A 168 -18.23 12.71 0.44
C VAL A 168 -16.97 12.27 -0.31
N ALA A 169 -15.80 12.34 0.35
CA ALA A 169 -14.53 11.87 -0.22
C ALA A 169 -14.56 10.37 -0.60
N MET A 170 -15.33 9.52 0.08
CA MET A 170 -15.45 8.12 -0.33
C MET A 170 -16.04 8.01 -1.74
N PHE A 171 -17.09 8.77 -2.03
CA PHE A 171 -17.78 8.72 -3.33
C PHE A 171 -17.05 9.48 -4.44
N GLU A 172 -16.53 10.67 -4.13
CA GLU A 172 -15.91 11.53 -5.14
C GLU A 172 -14.47 11.10 -5.46
N ALA A 173 -13.75 10.62 -4.46
CA ALA A 173 -12.30 10.43 -4.56
C ALA A 173 -11.84 8.99 -4.40
N MET A 174 -12.48 8.18 -3.55
CA MET A 174 -12.01 6.81 -3.31
C MET A 174 -12.70 5.79 -4.21
N TYR A 175 -13.85 6.13 -4.80
CA TYR A 175 -14.48 5.28 -5.79
C TYR A 175 -13.61 5.12 -7.04
N SER A 176 -13.47 3.88 -7.48
CA SER A 176 -12.88 3.55 -8.78
C SER A 176 -13.58 2.31 -9.35
N PRO A 177 -14.07 2.35 -10.60
CA PRO A 177 -14.73 1.21 -11.23
C PRO A 177 -13.87 -0.07 -11.21
N SER A 178 -12.54 0.06 -11.26
CA SER A 178 -11.62 -1.09 -11.23
C SER A 178 -11.54 -1.80 -9.88
N THR A 179 -12.08 -1.19 -8.82
CA THR A 179 -12.10 -1.73 -7.45
C THR A 179 -13.51 -1.76 -6.85
N GLU A 180 -14.55 -1.59 -7.68
CA GLU A 180 -15.96 -1.47 -7.26
C GLU A 180 -16.41 -2.62 -6.36
N GLN A 181 -16.00 -3.85 -6.69
CA GLN A 181 -16.33 -5.05 -5.91
C GLN A 181 -15.87 -5.00 -4.43
N TYR A 182 -14.89 -4.14 -4.12
CA TYR A 182 -14.37 -3.95 -2.76
C TYR A 182 -14.80 -2.62 -2.15
N PHE A 183 -15.45 -1.74 -2.92
CA PHE A 183 -15.74 -0.36 -2.54
C PHE A 183 -16.45 -0.25 -1.20
N LEU A 184 -17.57 -0.95 -1.05
CA LEU A 184 -18.34 -0.90 0.18
C LEU A 184 -17.52 -1.42 1.38
N SER A 185 -16.67 -2.42 1.18
CA SER A 185 -15.84 -2.97 2.27
C SER A 185 -14.84 -1.95 2.77
N TYR A 186 -14.08 -1.30 1.88
CA TYR A 186 -13.07 -0.34 2.32
C TYR A 186 -13.67 1.01 2.71
N ALA A 187 -14.72 1.48 2.03
CA ALA A 187 -15.36 2.75 2.34
C ALA A 187 -15.99 2.73 3.73
N THR A 188 -16.72 1.66 4.07
CA THR A 188 -17.31 1.51 5.41
C THR A 188 -16.22 1.40 6.48
N ASN A 189 -15.16 0.61 6.25
CA ASN A 189 -14.03 0.52 7.18
C ASN A 189 -13.37 1.89 7.44
N LEU A 190 -13.04 2.66 6.40
CA LEU A 190 -12.38 3.96 6.52
C LEU A 190 -13.25 5.03 7.19
N VAL A 191 -14.58 4.95 7.04
CA VAL A 191 -15.54 5.82 7.72
C VAL A 191 -15.70 5.42 9.18
N LEU A 192 -15.91 4.12 9.46
CA LEU A 192 -16.10 3.60 10.81
C LEU A 192 -14.84 3.68 11.66
N GLU A 193 -13.64 3.62 11.05
CA GLU A 193 -12.38 3.82 11.76
C GLU A 193 -12.35 5.16 12.51
N MET A 194 -12.99 6.20 11.99
CA MET A 194 -13.05 7.51 12.66
C MET A 194 -13.78 7.48 14.00
N THR A 195 -14.64 6.49 14.23
CA THR A 195 -15.28 6.30 15.55
C THR A 195 -14.27 6.01 16.64
N SER A 196 -13.14 5.36 16.30
CA SER A 196 -12.06 5.07 17.25
C SER A 196 -11.37 6.31 17.82
N LYS A 197 -11.49 7.45 17.12
CA LYS A 197 -10.96 8.74 17.56
C LYS A 197 -11.93 9.50 18.49
N SER A 198 -13.15 8.99 18.68
CA SER A 198 -14.11 9.60 19.59
C SER A 198 -13.69 9.42 21.05
N PRO A 199 -13.81 10.43 21.91
CA PRO A 199 -13.60 10.26 23.35
C PRO A 199 -14.57 9.23 23.97
N ASP A 200 -15.73 9.02 23.35
CA ASP A 200 -16.73 8.04 23.79
C ASP A 200 -16.50 6.63 23.22
N TYR A 201 -15.42 6.38 22.45
CA TYR A 201 -15.24 5.09 21.77
C TYR A 201 -15.18 3.89 22.74
N GLN A 202 -14.57 4.09 23.91
CA GLN A 202 -14.48 3.08 24.97
C GLN A 202 -15.63 3.20 25.98
N ARG A 203 -16.54 4.17 25.81
CA ARG A 203 -17.67 4.36 26.72
C ARG A 203 -18.72 3.30 26.44
N GLU A 204 -19.17 2.63 27.50
CA GLU A 204 -20.30 1.72 27.42
C GLU A 204 -21.55 2.48 26.95
N ILE A 205 -22.30 1.88 26.03
CA ILE A 205 -23.52 2.48 25.48
C ILE A 205 -24.59 2.66 26.58
N PHE A 206 -24.58 1.79 27.59
CA PHE A 206 -25.51 1.82 28.72
C PHE A 206 -24.72 1.87 30.04
N GLU A 207 -25.20 2.65 31.00
CA GLU A 207 -24.52 2.83 32.30
C GLU A 207 -24.76 1.67 33.27
N LEU A 208 -25.84 0.92 33.08
CA LEU A 208 -26.25 -0.17 33.96
C LEU A 208 -26.50 -1.45 33.16
N PRO A 209 -26.08 -2.62 33.67
CA PRO A 209 -26.44 -3.89 33.07
C PRO A 209 -27.94 -4.16 33.27
N LEU A 210 -28.52 -4.97 32.39
CA LEU A 210 -29.95 -5.35 32.48
C LEU A 210 -30.24 -6.21 33.72
N GLU A 211 -29.28 -7.05 34.12
CA GLU A 211 -29.34 -7.92 35.30
C GLU A 211 -27.95 -8.05 35.92
N ASP A 212 -27.89 -8.54 37.17
CA ASP A 212 -26.65 -8.80 37.92
C ASP A 212 -25.95 -10.08 37.41
N CYS A 213 -25.56 -10.06 36.13
CA CYS A 213 -24.94 -11.17 35.41
C CYS A 213 -23.43 -10.98 35.29
N LYS A 214 -22.67 -12.05 35.53
CA LYS A 214 -21.22 -12.10 35.26
C LYS A 214 -20.99 -12.55 33.82
N PHE A 215 -20.78 -11.59 32.91
CA PHE A 215 -20.43 -11.90 31.53
C PHE A 215 -19.00 -12.45 31.42
N GLN A 216 -18.83 -13.50 30.61
CA GLN A 216 -17.50 -14.01 30.24
C GLN A 216 -17.12 -13.45 28.88
N VAL A 217 -15.85 -13.07 28.72
CA VAL A 217 -15.32 -12.65 27.43
C VAL A 217 -15.26 -13.87 26.52
N THR A 218 -16.14 -13.95 25.54
CA THR A 218 -16.04 -14.94 24.46
C THR A 218 -14.91 -14.52 23.53
N THR A 219 -13.68 -14.95 23.82
CA THR A 219 -12.60 -14.91 22.85
C THR A 219 -13.06 -15.73 21.65
N LYS A 220 -13.04 -15.16 20.44
CA LYS A 220 -13.60 -15.73 19.19
C LYS A 220 -12.93 -17.06 18.78
N HIS A 221 -13.08 -18.14 19.55
CA HIS A 221 -12.56 -19.47 19.23
C HIS A 221 -13.36 -20.17 18.09
N GLY A 222 -14.40 -19.50 17.54
CA GLY A 222 -15.32 -20.07 16.54
C GLY A 222 -15.21 -19.51 15.11
N LEU A 223 -14.30 -18.57 14.81
CA LEU A 223 -14.10 -18.08 13.43
C LEU A 223 -13.27 -19.03 12.57
N ASN A 224 -12.68 -20.08 13.16
CA ASN A 224 -11.77 -20.99 12.47
C ASN A 224 -12.47 -21.94 11.46
N THR A 225 -13.80 -21.92 11.35
CA THR A 225 -14.57 -22.84 10.50
C THR A 225 -15.45 -22.19 9.44
N ARG A 226 -15.38 -20.87 9.22
CA ARG A 226 -16.12 -20.22 8.13
C ARG A 226 -15.26 -19.27 7.31
N HIS A 227 -14.64 -19.85 6.28
CA HIS A 227 -14.27 -19.28 4.99
C HIS A 227 -14.55 -17.77 4.76
N LYS A 228 -13.46 -17.03 4.55
CA LYS A 228 -13.20 -16.03 3.47
C LYS A 228 -14.16 -14.85 3.23
N CYS A 229 -15.24 -14.64 3.99
CA CYS A 229 -16.21 -13.56 3.71
C CYS A 229 -16.37 -12.49 4.81
N LEU A 230 -15.42 -12.36 5.75
CA LEU A 230 -15.47 -11.34 6.81
C LEU A 230 -14.28 -10.39 6.73
N HIS A 231 -14.13 -9.70 5.60
CA HIS A 231 -13.17 -8.58 5.44
C HIS A 231 -13.48 -7.35 6.32
N LEU A 232 -14.58 -7.37 7.09
CA LEU A 232 -15.00 -6.31 8.02
C LEU A 232 -14.72 -6.61 9.50
N CYS A 233 -14.29 -7.82 9.88
CA CYS A 233 -14.16 -8.21 11.29
C CYS A 233 -12.74 -8.20 11.86
N ASP A 234 -11.74 -7.88 11.04
CA ASP A 234 -10.32 -7.85 11.44
C ASP A 234 -9.84 -6.43 11.81
N LEU A 235 -10.71 -5.61 12.41
CA LEU A 235 -10.21 -4.66 13.40
C LEU A 235 -9.86 -5.48 14.64
N ASP A 236 -8.73 -6.19 14.57
CA ASP A 236 -8.16 -6.88 15.72
C ASP A 236 -7.68 -5.78 16.69
N VAL A 237 -8.58 -5.38 17.58
CA VAL A 237 -8.35 -4.39 18.64
C VAL A 237 -7.11 -4.76 19.46
N SER A 238 -6.71 -6.03 19.48
CA SER A 238 -5.51 -6.49 20.19
C SER A 238 -4.18 -6.02 19.58
N SER A 239 -4.05 -5.95 18.25
CA SER A 239 -2.80 -5.49 17.62
C SER A 239 -2.66 -3.97 17.67
N PHE A 240 -3.76 -3.23 17.60
CA PHE A 240 -3.76 -1.76 17.67
C PHE A 240 -3.37 -1.24 19.06
N LEU A 241 -3.77 -1.96 20.13
CA LEU A 241 -3.37 -1.65 21.50
C LEU A 241 -1.88 -1.92 21.76
N SER A 242 -1.28 -2.90 21.07
CA SER A 242 0.16 -3.19 21.20
C SER A 242 1.06 -2.14 20.53
N SER A 243 0.57 -1.43 19.51
CA SER A 243 1.29 -0.33 18.86
C SER A 243 1.20 1.02 19.57
N LEU A 244 0.36 1.13 20.62
CA LEU A 244 0.16 2.36 21.40
C LEU A 244 0.92 2.37 22.74
N GLN A 245 1.81 1.41 22.97
CA GLN A 245 2.80 1.48 24.05
C GLN A 245 4.11 2.07 23.53
N LEU A 246 4.13 3.40 23.37
CA LEU A 246 5.30 4.28 23.50
C LEU A 246 4.85 5.62 24.07
#